data_AF-A0A519YPL4-F1
#
_entry.id   AF-A0A519YPL4-F1
#
_cell.length_a   1.000
_cell.length_b   1.000
_cell.length_c   1.000
_cell.angle_alpha   90.00
_cell.angle_beta   90.00
_cell.angle_gamma   90.00
#
_symmetry.space_group_name_H-M   'P 1'
#
loop_
_entity.id
_entity.type
_entity.pdbx_description
1 polymer ?
#
loop_
_entity_poly.entity_id
_entity_poly.type
_entity_poly.pdbx_seq_one_letter_code
_entity_poly.pdbx_strand_id
1 'polypeptide(L)'
;WIDGINFNDEIIAIDGAAVAGLLDRMNNITLANKNVGDVIKVSIKRDGLARDINVTLTARSTVRLTTSIKADATPKQQAVLKKWMGI
;
A
#
# COMPACT_ATOMS: atom_id res chain seq x y z
N TRP A 1 -9.85 -3.22 16.62
CA TRP A 1 -8.79 -3.58 15.65
C TRP A 1 -9.20 -4.90 15.00
N ILE A 2 -9.18 -5.02 13.67
CA ILE A 2 -9.86 -6.13 12.95
C ILE A 2 -9.16 -7.48 13.19
N ASP A 3 -7.82 -7.52 13.12
CA ASP A 3 -7.05 -8.76 13.31
C ASP A 3 -5.88 -8.63 14.33
N GLY A 4 -5.77 -7.50 15.04
CA GLY A 4 -4.86 -7.37 16.20
C GLY A 4 -3.42 -6.87 15.95
N ILE A 5 -3.07 -6.46 14.72
CA ILE A 5 -1.94 -5.52 14.51
C ILE A 5 -2.27 -4.21 15.25
N ASN A 6 -1.31 -3.34 15.56
CA ASN A 6 -1.55 -2.09 16.28
C ASN A 6 -0.63 -0.99 15.77
N PHE A 7 -0.90 0.24 16.18
CA PHE A 7 0.05 1.33 16.00
C PHE A 7 1.38 1.01 16.72
N ASN A 8 2.50 1.42 16.13
CA ASN A 8 3.88 1.08 16.52
C ASN A 8 4.32 -0.38 16.31
N ASP A 9 3.52 -1.22 15.66
CA ASP A 9 4.03 -2.51 15.18
C ASP A 9 4.96 -2.33 13.99
N GLU A 10 6.11 -2.98 14.06
CA GLU A 10 7.01 -3.13 12.92
C GLU A 10 6.69 -4.43 12.20
N ILE A 11 6.24 -4.37 10.94
CA ILE A 11 6.03 -5.57 10.12
C ILE A 11 7.38 -6.04 9.59
N ILE A 12 7.78 -7.26 9.95
CA ILE A 12 9.10 -7.81 9.59
C ILE A 12 9.01 -8.91 8.53
N ALA A 13 7.90 -9.64 8.46
CA ALA A 13 7.66 -10.65 7.42
C ALA A 13 6.17 -10.87 7.13
N ILE A 14 5.87 -11.38 5.93
CA ILE A 14 4.54 -11.84 5.54
C ILE A 14 4.70 -13.23 4.91
N ASP A 15 3.96 -14.22 5.42
CA ASP A 15 4.06 -15.64 5.03
C ASP A 15 5.51 -16.16 5.02
N GLY A 16 6.34 -15.66 5.97
CA GLY A 16 7.75 -16.02 6.10
C GLY A 16 8.71 -15.25 5.17
N ALA A 17 8.20 -14.44 4.24
CA ALA A 17 9.02 -13.58 3.40
C ALA A 17 9.34 -12.25 4.11
N ALA A 18 10.63 -11.95 4.30
CA ALA A 18 11.08 -10.74 4.99
C ALA A 18 10.76 -9.45 4.22
N VAL A 19 10.24 -8.43 4.90
CA VAL A 19 9.83 -7.15 4.30
C VAL A 19 11.01 -6.25 3.93
N ALA A 20 12.16 -6.38 4.61
CA ALA A 20 13.35 -5.57 4.36
C ALA A 20 13.88 -5.65 2.91
N GLY A 21 13.58 -6.72 2.18
CA GLY A 21 13.91 -6.87 0.75
C GLY A 21 12.85 -6.37 -0.23
N LEU A 22 11.73 -5.81 0.27
CA LEU A 22 10.49 -5.60 -0.48
C LEU A 22 10.01 -4.15 -0.50
N LEU A 23 10.79 -3.17 -0.04
CA LEU A 23 10.36 -1.77 0.15
C LEU A 23 9.86 -1.10 -1.16
N ASP A 24 10.36 -1.48 -2.34
CA ASP A 24 9.83 -1.01 -3.64
C ASP A 24 8.62 -1.83 -4.16
N ARG A 25 8.26 -2.93 -3.47
CA ARG A 25 7.42 -4.02 -4.00
C ARG A 25 6.27 -4.42 -3.09
N MET A 26 6.10 -3.82 -1.92
CA MET A 26 5.08 -4.20 -0.93
C MET A 26 3.66 -4.25 -1.51
N ASN A 27 3.38 -3.46 -2.55
CA ASN A 27 2.08 -3.46 -3.21
C ASN A 27 1.84 -4.64 -4.18
N ASN A 28 2.89 -5.33 -4.65
CA ASN A 28 2.77 -6.23 -5.80
C ASN A 28 3.38 -7.62 -5.65
N ILE A 29 4.40 -7.85 -4.81
CA ILE A 29 5.07 -9.18 -4.85
C ILE A 29 4.49 -10.17 -3.85
N THR A 30 4.27 -9.80 -2.59
CA THR A 30 3.90 -10.78 -1.55
C THR A 30 2.43 -11.19 -1.58
N LEU A 31 1.56 -10.36 -2.16
CA LEU A 31 0.11 -10.58 -2.21
C LEU A 31 -0.44 -10.82 -3.62
N ALA A 32 0.40 -10.80 -4.67
CA ALA A 32 -0.08 -10.93 -6.06
C ALA A 32 -0.86 -12.22 -6.34
N ASN A 33 -0.57 -13.29 -5.61
CA ASN A 33 -1.22 -14.59 -5.77
C ASN A 33 -2.24 -14.89 -4.65
N LYS A 34 -2.70 -13.87 -3.94
CA LYS A 34 -3.66 -14.00 -2.83
C LYS A 34 -4.99 -13.35 -3.19
N ASN A 35 -6.07 -13.91 -2.67
CA ASN A 35 -7.44 -13.45 -2.89
C ASN A 35 -8.02 -12.77 -1.65
N VAL A 36 -9.09 -12.01 -1.85
CA VAL A 36 -9.93 -11.51 -0.76
C VAL A 36 -10.49 -12.71 0.01
N GLY A 37 -10.37 -12.68 1.34
CA GLY A 37 -10.74 -13.77 2.23
C GLY A 37 -9.58 -14.70 2.62
N ASP A 38 -8.45 -14.66 1.92
CA ASP A 38 -7.27 -15.45 2.31
C ASP A 38 -6.73 -14.96 3.65
N VAL A 39 -6.27 -15.91 4.47
CA VAL A 39 -5.56 -15.61 5.71
C VAL A 39 -4.06 -15.67 5.45
N ILE A 40 -3.37 -14.59 5.77
CA ILE A 40 -1.91 -14.47 5.71
C ILE A 40 -1.33 -14.40 7.11
N LYS A 41 -0.10 -14.89 7.28
CA LYS A 41 0.64 -14.76 8.53
C LYS A 41 1.54 -13.54 8.48
N VAL A 42 1.25 -12.54 9.31
CA VAL A 42 2.07 -11.33 9.44
C VAL A 42 2.93 -11.45 10.68
N SER A 43 4.25 -11.52 10.48
CA SER A 43 5.21 -11.46 11.57
C SER A 43 5.53 -10.00 11.87
N ILE A 44 5.34 -9.61 13.12
CA ILE A 44 5.60 -8.26 13.62
C ILE A 44 6.65 -8.28 14.73
N LYS A 45 7.23 -7.12 15.00
CA LYS A 45 7.98 -6.82 16.22
C LYS A 45 7.22 -5.76 17.01
N ARG A 46 6.82 -6.11 18.23
CA ARG A 46 6.11 -5.22 19.17
C ARG A 46 6.89 -5.20 20.48
N ASP A 47 7.29 -4.01 20.93
CA ASP A 47 8.09 -3.81 22.15
C ASP A 47 9.38 -4.65 22.15
N GLY A 48 9.98 -4.83 20.98
CA GLY A 48 11.19 -5.65 20.81
C GLY A 48 10.92 -7.16 20.63
N LEU A 49 9.70 -7.64 20.87
CA LEU A 49 9.34 -9.06 20.81
C LEU A 49 8.68 -9.40 19.47
N ALA A 50 9.10 -10.51 18.86
CA ALA A 50 8.48 -11.04 17.66
C ALA A 50 7.13 -11.70 17.97
N ARG A 51 6.12 -11.47 17.11
CA ARG A 51 4.79 -12.09 17.20
C ARG A 51 4.26 -12.39 15.81
N ASP A 52 3.54 -13.49 15.68
CA ASP A 52 2.80 -13.83 14.46
C ASP A 52 1.32 -13.51 14.64
N ILE A 53 0.74 -12.84 13.66
CA ILE A 53 -0.68 -12.47 13.64
C ILE A 53 -1.27 -12.97 12.33
N ASN A 54 -2.36 -13.71 12.42
CA ASN A 54 -3.14 -14.11 11.25
C ASN A 54 -4.05 -12.95 10.85
N VAL A 55 -3.93 -12.51 9.59
CA VAL A 55 -4.68 -11.38 9.04
C VAL A 55 -5.51 -11.86 7.87
N THR A 56 -6.78 -11.49 7.84
CA THR A 56 -7.67 -11.82 6.73
C THR A 56 -7.62 -10.71 5.68
N LEU A 57 -7.30 -11.06 4.44
CA LEU A 57 -7.26 -10.09 3.35
C LEU A 57 -8.67 -9.61 3.01
N THR A 58 -8.87 -8.31 3.01
CA THR A 58 -10.14 -7.67 2.64
C THR A 58 -10.00 -6.95 1.31
N ALA A 59 -11.13 -6.66 0.67
CA ALA A 59 -11.15 -5.87 -0.55
C ALA A 59 -10.51 -4.50 -0.30
N ARG A 60 -9.60 -4.08 -1.19
CA ARG A 60 -8.96 -2.77 -1.11
C ARG A 60 -10.02 -1.67 -1.23
N SER A 61 -10.22 -0.91 -0.16
CA SER A 61 -11.16 0.23 -0.14
C SER A 61 -10.57 1.53 -0.69
N THR A 62 -9.24 1.57 -0.92
CA THR A 62 -8.54 2.77 -1.40
C THR A 62 -8.55 2.85 -2.92
N VAL A 63 -8.93 4.02 -3.44
CA VAL A 63 -8.84 4.34 -4.87
C VAL A 63 -7.48 4.99 -5.16
N ARG A 64 -6.72 4.45 -6.12
CA ARG A 64 -5.51 5.12 -6.61
C ARG A 64 -5.91 6.23 -7.57
N LEU A 65 -5.79 7.48 -7.13
CA LEU A 65 -5.97 8.63 -8.01
C LEU A 65 -4.68 8.86 -8.81
N THR A 66 -4.83 8.96 -10.13
CA THR A 66 -3.76 9.34 -11.05
C THR A 66 -4.20 10.56 -11.84
N THR A 67 -3.37 11.58 -11.87
CA THR A 67 -3.63 12.77 -12.67
C THR A 67 -2.95 12.64 -14.03
N SER A 68 -3.63 13.14 -15.05
CA SER A 68 -3.07 13.29 -16.40
C SER A 68 -3.49 14.64 -16.95
N ILE A 69 -2.68 15.18 -17.86
CA ILE A 69 -3.05 16.40 -18.58
C ILE A 69 -4.06 15.99 -19.66
N LYS A 70 -5.22 16.65 -19.66
CA LYS A 70 -6.24 16.47 -20.68
C LYS A 70 -5.68 16.95 -22.04
N ALA A 71 -5.63 16.06 -23.04
CA ALA A 71 -5.00 16.34 -24.33
C ALA A 71 -5.69 17.47 -25.10
N ASP A 72 -7.02 17.55 -25.01
CA ASP A 72 -7.88 18.58 -25.60
C ASP A 72 -8.19 19.73 -24.62
N ALA A 73 -7.25 20.06 -23.72
CA ALA A 73 -7.41 21.18 -22.81
C ALA A 73 -7.60 22.50 -23.58
N THR A 74 -8.61 23.28 -23.18
CA THR A 74 -8.87 24.59 -23.78
C THR A 74 -7.70 25.56 -23.54
N PRO A 75 -7.54 26.61 -24.36
CA PRO A 75 -6.48 27.60 -24.17
C PRO A 75 -6.48 28.22 -22.75
N LYS A 76 -7.67 28.45 -22.17
CA LYS A 76 -7.80 28.96 -20.80
C LYS A 76 -7.29 27.96 -19.75
N GLN A 77 -7.55 26.66 -19.93
CA GLN A 77 -7.08 25.61 -19.02
C GLN A 77 -5.55 25.43 -19.12
N GLN A 78 -4.98 25.52 -20.32
CA GLN A 78 -3.53 25.48 -20.53
C GLN A 78 -2.82 26.67 -19.86
N ALA A 79 -3.42 27.87 -19.91
CA ALA A 79 -2.88 29.04 -19.22
C ALA A 79 -2.85 28.87 -17.69
N VAL A 80 -3.89 28.27 -17.10
CA VAL A 80 -3.91 27.94 -15.66
C VAL A 80 -2.85 26.91 -15.32
N LEU A 81 -2.73 25.83 -16.13
CA LEU A 81 -1.71 24.80 -15.95
C LEU A 81 -0.31 25.42 -15.92
N LYS A 82 0.03 26.24 -16.92
CA LYS A 82 1.31 26.96 -17.01
C LYS A 82 1.58 27.82 -15.77
N LYS A 83 0.58 28.59 -15.32
CA LYS A 83 0.72 29.47 -14.14
C LYS A 83 0.97 28.68 -12.85
N TRP A 84 0.35 27.51 -12.70
CA TRP A 84 0.42 26.74 -11.46
C TRP A 84 1.61 25.78 -11.42
N MET A 85 1.98 25.21 -12.57
CA MET A 85 3.02 24.17 -12.66
C MET A 85 4.39 24.71 -13.09
N GLY A 86 4.49 25.97 -13.53
CA GLY A 86 5.76 26.58 -13.93
C GLY A 86 6.36 26.02 -15.23
N ILE A 87 5.53 25.37 -16.06
CA ILE A 87 5.88 24.83 -17.40
C ILE A 87 5.39 25.74 -18.52
#